data_AF-A0AAV8QA56-F1
#
_entry.id   AF-A0AAV8QA56-F1
#
_cell.length_a   1.000
_cell.length_b   1.000
_cell.length_c   1.000
_cell.angle_alpha   90.00
_cell.angle_beta   90.00
_cell.angle_gamma   90.00
#
_symmetry.space_group_name_H-M   'P 1'
#
loop_
_entity.id
_entity.type
_entity.pdbx_description
1 polymer ?
#
loop_
_entity_poly.entity_id
_entity_poly.type
_entity_poly.pdbx_seq_one_letter_code
_entity_poly.pdbx_strand_id
1 'polypeptide(L)'
;MMKAALALLLWFSAVALVWCHLPNEYSIVGYEPGPNATERSYELFEQWCRAHGKVYMHPAEKARRFEYFLANLQYVFDRNSRRSSSSSSHGHAVGLNRFADLSNEEFRANYMSKIGRKREVGMSRGGDMEKTQESCDAPASLDWRKKGVVTAVKDQGLCGSCWAFSSTGAMEGINAITTGDLISLSEQELIECLNGACNAIKEKIKAVRIDGYQDVTPKEDALLCAVLKQPISVGIVGSSLDFQLYTGGIYDGDCSSDPDDIDHAVLIVGYGSQGDVDYWIVKNSWGTTWGMQGYIYIRMNTGLPYGVCAINAMASYPTKQSTSPSPFPTPAVPPPPPPPPPSPSPYAALGLITAVLKTIPFVAYLESASRAMGMSWV
;
A
#
# COMPACT_ATOMS: atom_id res chain seq x y z
N MET A 1 -31.83 -10.18 51.55
CA MET A 1 -31.45 -9.58 50.25
C MET A 1 -29.97 -9.83 49.93
N MET A 2 -29.53 -11.10 49.84
CA MET A 2 -28.14 -11.44 49.45
C MET A 2 -28.04 -12.71 48.59
N LYS A 3 -29.17 -13.28 48.14
CA LYS A 3 -29.17 -14.49 47.30
C LYS A 3 -29.58 -14.26 45.83
N ALA A 4 -30.03 -13.05 45.48
CA ALA A 4 -30.40 -12.68 44.10
C ALA A 4 -29.26 -11.99 43.32
N ALA A 5 -28.25 -11.46 44.00
CA ALA A 5 -27.13 -10.77 43.35
C ALA A 5 -26.09 -11.72 42.74
N LEU A 6 -25.97 -12.96 43.25
CA LEU A 6 -25.02 -13.94 42.72
C LEU A 6 -25.48 -14.58 41.40
N ALA A 7 -26.79 -14.66 41.16
CA ALA A 7 -27.34 -15.26 39.94
C ALA A 7 -27.25 -14.33 38.72
N LEU A 8 -27.28 -13.01 38.92
CA LEU A 8 -27.13 -12.01 37.86
C LEU A 8 -25.67 -11.82 37.43
N LEU A 9 -24.70 -12.03 38.34
CA LEU A 9 -23.27 -11.97 38.01
C LEU A 9 -22.78 -13.19 37.22
N LEU A 10 -23.46 -14.34 37.32
CA LEU A 10 -23.14 -15.55 36.55
C LEU A 10 -23.83 -15.61 35.18
N TRP A 11 -24.76 -14.70 34.89
CA TRP A 11 -25.43 -14.63 33.58
C TRP A 11 -24.77 -13.61 32.64
N PHE A 12 -24.17 -12.54 33.18
CA PHE A 12 -23.40 -11.59 32.37
C PHE A 12 -22.00 -12.07 31.97
N SER A 13 -21.45 -13.12 32.59
CA SER A 13 -20.19 -13.73 32.15
C SER A 13 -20.36 -14.70 30.97
N ALA A 14 -21.59 -15.11 30.64
CA ALA A 14 -21.86 -16.11 29.60
C ALA A 14 -22.25 -15.51 28.23
N VAL A 15 -22.47 -14.19 28.12
CA VAL A 15 -22.86 -13.52 26.86
C VAL A 15 -21.77 -12.59 26.31
N ALA A 16 -20.67 -12.38 27.04
CA ALA A 16 -19.53 -11.57 26.60
C ALA A 16 -18.41 -12.36 25.86
N LEU A 17 -18.67 -13.62 25.47
CA LEU A 17 -17.69 -14.47 24.77
C LEU A 17 -18.07 -14.82 23.33
N VAL A 18 -19.06 -14.13 22.73
CA VAL A 18 -19.52 -14.48 21.38
C VAL A 18 -18.98 -13.57 20.27
N TRP A 19 -18.39 -12.40 20.56
CA TRP A 19 -17.78 -11.57 19.50
C TRP A 19 -16.29 -11.33 19.74
N CYS A 20 -15.52 -11.51 18.66
CA CYS A 20 -14.06 -11.52 18.55
C CYS A 20 -13.33 -12.83 18.91
N HIS A 21 -13.76 -13.93 18.29
CA HIS A 21 -12.84 -15.00 17.90
C HIS A 21 -13.01 -15.29 16.41
N LEU A 22 -12.16 -14.68 15.57
CA LEU A 22 -11.65 -15.46 14.45
C LEU A 22 -10.79 -16.54 15.10
N PRO A 23 -11.16 -17.82 15.01
CA PRO A 23 -10.41 -18.88 15.67
C PRO A 23 -8.97 -18.88 15.15
N ASN A 24 -8.04 -19.11 16.08
CA ASN A 24 -6.61 -19.25 15.88
C ASN A 24 -6.24 -20.53 15.07
N GLU A 25 -7.13 -21.00 14.19
CA GLU A 25 -6.99 -22.23 13.41
C GLU A 25 -6.29 -22.02 12.06
N TYR A 26 -5.80 -20.82 11.78
CA TYR A 26 -4.88 -20.60 10.65
C TYR A 26 -3.40 -20.83 11.02
N SER A 27 -3.12 -21.35 12.22
CA SER A 27 -1.80 -21.83 12.61
C SER A 27 -1.51 -23.19 11.97
N ILE A 28 -0.75 -23.10 10.89
CA ILE A 28 -0.36 -24.12 9.91
C ILE A 28 0.83 -24.98 10.41
N VAL A 29 0.89 -25.27 11.72
CA VAL A 29 1.93 -26.18 12.26
C VAL A 29 1.50 -27.64 12.07
N GLY A 30 2.01 -28.30 11.03
CA GLY A 30 1.97 -29.78 10.91
C GLY A 30 1.39 -30.39 9.63
N TYR A 31 1.69 -29.85 8.44
CA TYR A 31 1.32 -30.55 7.19
C TYR A 31 2.29 -31.71 6.91
N GLU A 32 1.79 -32.95 7.05
CA GLU A 32 2.40 -34.15 6.48
C GLU A 32 1.50 -34.74 5.39
N PRO A 33 2.03 -35.09 4.19
CA PRO A 33 1.22 -35.59 3.09
C PRO A 33 0.79 -37.05 3.33
N GLY A 34 -0.42 -37.22 3.87
CA GLY A 34 -1.14 -38.49 3.90
C GLY A 34 -1.96 -38.74 2.62
N PRO A 35 -2.61 -39.91 2.48
CA PRO A 35 -3.37 -40.31 1.28
C PRO A 35 -4.55 -39.37 0.92
N ASN A 36 -5.02 -38.54 1.86
CA ASN A 36 -6.11 -37.58 1.65
C ASN A 36 -5.63 -36.12 1.52
N ALA A 37 -4.33 -35.89 1.32
CA ALA A 37 -3.76 -34.54 1.27
C ALA A 37 -4.39 -33.66 0.17
N THR A 38 -4.73 -34.24 -0.99
CA THR A 38 -5.38 -33.51 -2.08
C THR A 38 -6.82 -33.09 -1.75
N GLU A 39 -7.58 -33.95 -1.06
CA GLU A 39 -8.96 -33.65 -0.63
C GLU A 39 -8.99 -32.51 0.40
N ARG A 40 -8.16 -32.61 1.45
CA ARG A 40 -8.04 -31.56 2.47
C ARG A 40 -7.57 -30.23 1.90
N SER A 41 -6.63 -30.26 0.96
CA SER A 41 -6.14 -29.04 0.33
C SER A 41 -7.21 -28.38 -0.55
N TYR A 42 -8.04 -29.18 -1.22
CA TYR A 42 -9.18 -28.67 -1.98
C TYR A 42 -10.25 -28.06 -1.07
N GLU A 43 -10.57 -28.71 0.07
CA GLU A 43 -11.48 -28.13 1.08
C GLU A 43 -10.97 -26.80 1.61
N LEU A 44 -9.66 -26.70 1.89
CA LEU A 44 -9.02 -25.45 2.30
C LEU A 44 -9.13 -24.37 1.21
N PHE A 45 -8.92 -24.73 -0.06
CA PHE A 45 -9.11 -23.81 -1.19
C PHE A 45 -10.55 -23.32 -1.29
N GLU A 46 -11.55 -24.20 -1.13
CA GLU A 46 -12.96 -23.81 -1.13
C GLU A 46 -13.31 -22.87 0.03
N GLN A 47 -12.76 -23.12 1.23
CA GLN A 47 -12.92 -22.22 2.37
C GLN A 47 -12.27 -20.86 2.10
N TRP A 48 -11.05 -20.85 1.59
CA TRP A 48 -10.34 -19.64 1.20
C TRP A 48 -11.12 -18.85 0.14
N CYS A 49 -11.70 -19.53 -0.86
CA CYS A 49 -12.53 -18.89 -1.89
C CYS A 49 -13.74 -18.19 -1.27
N ARG A 50 -14.45 -18.85 -0.34
CA ARG A 50 -15.59 -18.24 0.37
C ARG A 50 -15.15 -17.03 1.20
N ALA A 51 -14.04 -17.13 1.92
CA ALA A 51 -13.53 -16.05 2.75
C ALA A 51 -13.11 -14.81 1.94
N HIS A 52 -12.63 -15.00 0.70
CA HIS A 52 -12.17 -13.93 -0.18
C HIS A 52 -13.16 -13.58 -1.30
N GLY A 53 -14.38 -14.13 -1.27
CA GLY A 53 -15.41 -13.87 -2.28
C GLY A 53 -15.03 -14.30 -3.70
N LYS A 54 -14.19 -15.32 -3.85
CA LYS A 54 -13.71 -15.81 -5.15
C LYS A 54 -14.73 -16.74 -5.79
N VAL A 55 -15.10 -16.43 -7.03
CA VAL A 55 -16.03 -17.22 -7.84
C VAL A 55 -15.40 -17.43 -9.21
N TYR A 56 -15.32 -18.68 -9.66
CA TYR A 56 -14.78 -19.05 -10.96
C TYR A 56 -15.86 -19.72 -11.79
N MET A 57 -16.18 -19.14 -12.95
CA MET A 57 -17.25 -19.64 -13.83
C MET A 57 -16.82 -20.87 -14.63
N HIS A 58 -15.53 -20.95 -14.98
CA HIS A 58 -15.00 -22.01 -15.81
C HIS A 58 -14.24 -23.04 -14.97
N PRO A 59 -14.59 -24.35 -15.05
CA PRO A 59 -13.90 -25.40 -14.29
C PRO A 59 -12.39 -25.43 -14.53
N ALA A 60 -11.95 -25.17 -15.76
CA ALA A 60 -10.54 -25.12 -16.13
C ALA A 60 -9.80 -23.95 -15.44
N GLU A 61 -10.46 -22.79 -15.27
CA GLU A 61 -9.90 -21.68 -14.50
C GLU A 61 -9.79 -22.06 -13.02
N LYS A 62 -10.86 -22.62 -12.44
CA LYS A 62 -10.86 -23.05 -11.04
C LYS A 62 -9.75 -24.08 -10.74
N ALA A 63 -9.54 -25.03 -11.65
CA ALA A 63 -8.46 -26.00 -11.54
C ALA A 63 -7.07 -25.32 -11.53
N ARG A 64 -6.82 -24.39 -12.45
CA ARG A 64 -5.56 -23.62 -12.49
C ARG A 64 -5.36 -22.77 -11.23
N ARG A 65 -6.42 -22.13 -10.75
CA ARG A 65 -6.41 -21.32 -9.51
C ARG A 65 -6.06 -22.17 -8.30
N PHE A 66 -6.58 -23.40 -8.25
CA PHE A 66 -6.24 -24.37 -7.23
C PHE A 66 -4.76 -24.80 -7.31
N GLU A 67 -4.20 -25.01 -8.50
CA GLU A 67 -2.76 -25.31 -8.66
C GLU A 67 -1.87 -24.19 -8.11
N TYR A 68 -2.16 -22.93 -8.43
CA TYR A 68 -1.44 -21.78 -7.88
C TYR A 68 -1.62 -21.65 -6.37
N PHE A 69 -2.82 -21.91 -5.87
CA PHE A 69 -3.10 -21.94 -4.44
C PHE A 69 -2.26 -22.99 -3.71
N LEU A 70 -2.13 -24.20 -4.25
CA LEU A 70 -1.28 -25.25 -3.66
C LEU A 70 0.20 -24.84 -3.63
N ALA A 71 0.71 -24.27 -4.73
CA ALA A 71 2.09 -23.80 -4.80
C ALA A 71 2.37 -22.69 -3.77
N ASN A 72 1.45 -21.73 -3.65
CA ASN A 72 1.57 -20.63 -2.67
C ASN A 72 1.40 -21.12 -1.23
N LEU A 73 0.52 -22.10 -0.99
CA LEU A 73 0.37 -22.76 0.30
C LEU A 73 1.69 -23.41 0.73
N GLN A 74 2.33 -24.17 -0.15
CA GLN A 74 3.64 -24.78 0.11
C GLN A 74 4.70 -23.71 0.43
N TYR A 75 4.75 -22.63 -0.35
CA TYR A 75 5.67 -21.51 -0.07
C TYR A 75 5.44 -20.91 1.33
N VAL A 76 4.17 -20.70 1.72
CA VAL A 76 3.82 -20.17 3.04
C VAL A 76 4.31 -21.09 4.16
N PHE A 77 4.11 -22.40 4.04
CA PHE A 77 4.62 -23.39 4.99
C PHE A 77 6.15 -23.29 5.13
N ASP A 78 6.88 -23.34 4.02
CA ASP A 78 8.34 -23.36 4.01
C ASP A 78 8.94 -22.05 4.54
N ARG A 79 8.33 -20.91 4.19
CA ARG A 79 8.79 -19.59 4.61
C ARG A 79 8.58 -19.34 6.10
N ASN A 80 7.40 -19.69 6.62
CA ASN A 80 7.08 -19.50 8.04
C ASN A 80 7.80 -20.52 8.95
N SER A 81 8.12 -21.71 8.44
CA SER A 81 8.93 -22.69 9.16
C SER A 81 10.37 -22.19 9.35
N ARG A 82 10.98 -21.59 8.33
CA ARG A 82 12.31 -20.94 8.43
C ARG A 82 12.32 -19.76 9.40
N ARG A 83 11.22 -19.01 9.48
CA ARG A 83 11.06 -17.91 10.45
C ARG A 83 11.06 -18.43 11.89
N SER A 84 10.38 -19.54 12.17
CA SER A 84 10.29 -20.12 13.51
C SER A 84 11.64 -20.59 14.06
N SER A 85 12.60 -20.87 13.16
CA SER A 85 13.98 -21.26 13.49
C SER A 85 14.92 -20.05 13.68
N SER A 86 14.48 -18.83 13.36
CA SER A 86 15.23 -17.59 13.54
C SER A 86 14.89 -16.95 14.89
N SER A 87 15.89 -16.64 15.71
CA SER A 87 15.71 -15.98 17.02
C SER A 87 15.17 -14.55 16.94
N SER A 88 14.93 -14.01 15.74
CA SER A 88 14.30 -12.70 15.53
C SER A 88 12.79 -12.82 15.67
N SER A 89 12.26 -12.47 16.85
CA SER A 89 10.81 -12.44 17.15
C SER A 89 10.04 -11.39 16.33
N HIS A 90 10.72 -10.55 15.56
CA HIS A 90 10.16 -9.40 14.86
C HIS A 90 9.98 -9.60 13.33
N GLY A 91 10.48 -10.70 12.77
CA GLY A 91 10.42 -10.97 11.33
C GLY A 91 9.00 -11.16 10.79
N HIS A 92 8.78 -10.82 9.52
CA HIS A 92 7.47 -10.90 8.87
C HIS A 92 6.97 -12.33 8.64
N ALA A 93 5.65 -12.43 8.51
CA ALA A 93 4.94 -13.64 8.14
C ALA A 93 4.26 -13.48 6.77
N VAL A 94 4.25 -14.59 6.04
CA VAL A 94 3.46 -14.74 4.80
C VAL A 94 2.24 -15.61 5.07
N GLY A 95 1.20 -15.48 4.24
CA GLY A 95 -0.03 -16.24 4.39
C GLY A 95 -0.89 -16.24 3.14
N LEU A 96 -1.97 -17.02 3.17
CA LEU A 96 -2.93 -17.16 2.08
C LEU A 96 -3.87 -15.94 1.99
N ASN A 97 -3.32 -14.78 1.64
CA ASN A 97 -4.08 -13.55 1.44
C ASN A 97 -4.88 -13.61 0.12
N ARG A 98 -5.49 -12.48 -0.29
CA ARG A 98 -6.33 -12.38 -1.50
C ARG A 98 -5.65 -12.78 -2.83
N PHE A 99 -4.32 -12.85 -2.85
CA PHE A 99 -3.50 -13.18 -4.02
C PHE A 99 -2.99 -14.63 -4.02
N ALA A 100 -3.45 -15.45 -3.07
CA ALA A 100 -3.01 -16.83 -2.96
C ALA A 100 -3.38 -17.71 -4.17
N ASP A 101 -4.34 -17.31 -5.00
CA ASP A 101 -4.73 -18.02 -6.23
C ASP A 101 -4.00 -17.51 -7.50
N LEU A 102 -3.01 -16.64 -7.35
CA LEU A 102 -2.23 -16.10 -8.46
C LEU A 102 -0.82 -16.69 -8.45
N SER A 103 -0.30 -17.03 -9.63
CA SER A 103 1.15 -17.21 -9.79
C SER A 103 1.86 -15.86 -9.60
N ASN A 104 3.15 -15.89 -9.24
CA ASN A 104 3.90 -14.65 -9.12
C ASN A 104 4.02 -13.92 -10.47
N GLU A 105 4.11 -14.64 -11.59
CA GLU A 105 4.10 -14.05 -12.93
C GLU A 105 2.80 -13.29 -13.21
N GLU A 106 1.64 -13.87 -12.89
CA GLU A 106 0.34 -13.23 -13.05
C GLU A 106 0.17 -12.03 -12.11
N PHE A 107 0.63 -12.15 -10.87
CA PHE A 107 0.65 -11.04 -9.92
C PHE A 107 1.49 -9.87 -10.46
N ARG A 108 2.70 -10.16 -10.95
CA ARG A 108 3.59 -9.16 -11.54
C ARG A 108 2.97 -8.46 -12.74
N ALA A 109 2.32 -9.21 -13.62
CA ALA A 109 1.70 -8.67 -14.82
C ALA A 109 0.52 -7.72 -14.52
N ASN A 110 -0.21 -7.97 -13.43
CA ASN A 110 -1.47 -7.28 -13.14
C ASN A 110 -1.36 -6.14 -12.10
N TYR A 111 -0.44 -6.26 -11.13
CA TYR A 111 -0.38 -5.35 -9.98
C TYR A 111 0.87 -4.47 -9.93
N MET A 112 1.91 -4.82 -10.69
CA MET A 112 3.15 -4.05 -10.77
C MET A 112 3.14 -3.11 -11.98
N SER A 113 3.94 -2.05 -11.89
CA SER A 113 4.18 -1.14 -13.00
C SER A 113 5.67 -0.83 -13.08
N LYS A 114 6.27 -0.96 -14.27
CA LYS A 114 7.66 -0.51 -14.44
C LYS A 114 7.74 1.00 -14.21
N ILE A 115 8.28 1.38 -13.06
CA ILE A 115 8.49 2.77 -12.69
C ILE A 115 9.94 3.09 -13.03
N GLY A 116 10.14 3.83 -14.13
CA GLY A 116 11.49 4.17 -14.57
C GLY A 116 12.10 5.27 -13.71
N ARG A 117 13.35 5.12 -13.30
CA ARG A 117 14.20 6.24 -12.85
C ARG A 117 14.68 7.02 -14.08
N LYS A 118 14.65 8.36 -14.07
CA LYS A 118 15.43 9.13 -15.06
C LYS A 118 16.90 8.80 -14.80
N ARG A 119 17.58 8.15 -15.75
CA ARG A 119 19.04 8.25 -15.82
C ARG A 119 19.36 9.71 -16.06
N GLU A 120 20.00 10.37 -15.12
CA GLU A 120 20.64 11.65 -15.38
C GLU A 120 21.74 11.40 -16.42
N VAL A 121 21.43 11.71 -17.69
CA VAL A 121 22.44 11.77 -18.73
C VAL A 121 23.18 13.08 -18.52
N GLY A 122 24.28 13.02 -17.77
CA GLY A 122 25.27 14.10 -17.68
C GLY A 122 25.41 14.74 -16.30
N MET A 123 26.13 14.08 -15.40
CA MET A 123 26.96 14.77 -14.41
C MET A 123 28.39 14.27 -14.56
N SER A 124 29.25 15.19 -15.01
CA SER A 124 30.68 15.00 -15.13
C SER A 124 31.28 14.48 -13.82
N ARG A 125 32.20 13.51 -13.95
CA ARG A 125 33.14 13.14 -12.90
C ARG A 125 33.84 14.39 -12.36
N GLY A 126 33.80 14.60 -11.04
CA GLY A 126 34.73 15.49 -10.35
C GLY A 126 34.08 16.34 -9.26
N GLY A 127 34.26 15.92 -8.02
CA GLY A 127 33.94 16.69 -6.81
C GLY A 127 33.67 15.75 -5.66
N ASP A 128 34.59 15.68 -4.70
CA ASP A 128 34.39 14.97 -3.44
C ASP A 128 33.12 15.50 -2.77
N MET A 129 32.01 14.74 -2.89
CA MET A 129 30.79 15.01 -2.14
C MET A 129 31.10 14.73 -0.67
N GLU A 130 31.34 15.81 0.05
CA GLU A 130 31.40 15.82 1.51
C GLU A 130 30.18 15.07 2.06
N LYS A 131 30.43 14.06 2.90
CA LYS A 131 29.41 13.30 3.62
C LYS A 131 28.74 14.21 4.66
N THR A 132 27.91 15.15 4.22
CA THR A 132 26.97 15.78 5.13
C THR A 132 25.85 14.77 5.38
N GLN A 133 25.88 14.17 6.57
CA GLN A 133 24.77 13.41 7.11
C GLN A 133 23.65 14.42 7.38
N GLU A 134 22.48 14.25 6.75
CA GLU A 134 21.34 15.12 7.03
C GLU A 134 20.78 14.72 8.40
N SER A 135 21.13 15.49 9.42
CA SER A 135 20.63 15.27 10.78
C SER A 135 19.39 16.12 11.02
N CYS A 136 18.25 15.49 11.23
CA CYS A 136 17.04 16.11 11.75
C CYS A 136 16.72 15.54 13.14
N ASP A 137 16.18 16.37 14.03
CA ASP A 137 15.75 15.96 15.36
C ASP A 137 14.46 15.13 15.28
N ALA A 138 14.60 13.85 14.95
CA ALA A 138 13.50 12.91 14.78
C ALA A 138 13.03 12.34 16.15
N PRO A 139 11.72 12.33 16.47
CA PRO A 139 11.21 11.56 17.60
C PRO A 139 11.41 10.05 17.37
N ALA A 140 11.29 9.24 18.43
CA ALA A 140 11.44 7.78 18.33
C ALA A 140 10.41 7.10 17.40
N SER A 141 9.24 7.70 17.20
CA SER A 141 8.25 7.24 16.23
C SER A 141 7.38 8.38 15.75
N LEU A 142 6.84 8.23 14.54
CA LEU A 142 5.86 9.13 13.95
C LEU A 142 4.84 8.31 13.17
N ASP A 143 3.55 8.61 13.34
CA ASP A 143 2.48 7.97 12.59
C ASP A 143 1.46 9.02 12.16
N TRP A 144 1.51 9.41 10.89
CA TRP A 144 0.63 10.42 10.30
C TRP A 144 -0.84 9.99 10.30
N ARG A 145 -1.15 8.68 10.40
CA ARG A 145 -2.53 8.19 10.55
C ARG A 145 -3.14 8.72 11.84
N LYS A 146 -2.35 8.78 12.92
CA LYS A 146 -2.77 9.30 14.23
C LYS A 146 -2.91 10.83 14.25
N LYS A 147 -2.46 11.52 13.19
CA LYS A 147 -2.56 12.97 13.03
C LYS A 147 -3.72 13.39 12.13
N GLY A 148 -4.49 12.44 11.59
CA GLY A 148 -5.64 12.74 10.73
C GLY A 148 -5.27 13.27 9.35
N VAL A 149 -4.07 12.95 8.84
CA VAL A 149 -3.60 13.42 7.52
C VAL A 149 -3.41 12.29 6.51
N VAL A 150 -3.99 11.13 6.78
CA VAL A 150 -3.92 9.93 5.92
C VAL A 150 -5.32 9.41 5.69
N THR A 151 -5.75 9.34 4.43
CA THR A 151 -7.04 8.76 4.04
C THR A 151 -7.08 7.25 4.24
N ALA A 152 -8.27 6.64 4.14
CA ALA A 152 -8.42 5.19 4.15
C ALA A 152 -7.59 4.50 3.06
N VAL A 153 -7.24 3.23 3.28
CA VAL A 153 -6.62 2.38 2.25
C VAL A 153 -7.59 2.20 1.09
N LYS A 154 -7.06 2.33 -0.13
CA LYS A 154 -7.80 2.12 -1.38
C LYS A 154 -7.29 0.87 -2.11
N ASP A 155 -7.97 0.49 -3.18
CA ASP A 155 -7.64 -0.66 -4.02
C ASP A 155 -7.51 -0.25 -5.48
N GLN A 156 -6.34 -0.43 -6.08
CA GLN A 156 -6.04 -0.12 -7.47
C GLN A 156 -6.68 -1.11 -8.45
N GLY A 157 -7.15 -2.26 -7.96
CA GLY A 157 -7.65 -3.34 -8.80
C GLY A 157 -6.58 -3.92 -9.73
N LEU A 158 -6.99 -4.39 -10.90
CA LEU A 158 -6.12 -4.98 -11.93
C LEU A 158 -5.43 -3.93 -12.80
N CYS A 159 -5.14 -2.75 -12.24
CA CYS A 159 -4.49 -1.65 -12.93
C CYS A 159 -3.10 -1.43 -12.32
N GLY A 160 -2.08 -1.26 -13.16
CA GLY A 160 -0.74 -0.81 -12.74
C GLY A 160 -0.70 0.67 -12.33
N SER A 161 -1.71 1.16 -11.62
CA SER A 161 -1.87 2.57 -11.27
C SER A 161 -1.35 2.92 -9.88
N CYS A 162 -0.53 2.08 -9.25
CA CYS A 162 0.03 2.33 -7.92
C CYS A 162 0.70 3.72 -7.79
N TRP A 163 1.32 4.20 -8.87
CA TRP A 163 1.87 5.55 -8.95
C TRP A 163 0.82 6.63 -8.66
N ALA A 164 -0.41 6.49 -9.17
CA ALA A 164 -1.49 7.45 -8.97
C ALA A 164 -1.91 7.47 -7.49
N PHE A 165 -2.06 6.29 -6.88
CA PHE A 165 -2.41 6.14 -5.45
C PHE A 165 -1.30 6.67 -4.52
N SER A 166 -0.04 6.44 -4.86
CA SER A 166 1.10 6.97 -4.10
C SER A 166 1.15 8.50 -4.19
N SER A 167 0.97 9.07 -5.38
CA SER A 167 0.95 10.53 -5.58
C SER A 167 -0.24 11.20 -4.90
N THR A 168 -1.47 10.70 -5.10
CA THR A 168 -2.66 11.27 -4.44
C THR A 168 -2.52 11.19 -2.93
N GLY A 169 -2.05 10.07 -2.37
CA GLY A 169 -1.86 9.93 -0.94
C GLY A 169 -0.92 10.98 -0.31
N ALA A 170 0.15 11.36 -1.02
CA ALA A 170 1.04 12.43 -0.56
C ALA A 170 0.39 13.82 -0.70
N MET A 171 -0.38 14.05 -1.78
CA MET A 171 -1.12 15.29 -2.00
C MET A 171 -2.22 15.50 -0.95
N GLU A 172 -2.96 14.44 -0.62
CA GLU A 172 -3.97 14.41 0.44
C GLU A 172 -3.33 14.80 1.78
N GLY A 173 -2.16 14.20 2.09
CA GLY A 173 -1.43 14.44 3.33
C GLY A 173 -0.93 15.88 3.47
N ILE A 174 -0.25 16.41 2.45
CA ILE A 174 0.22 17.80 2.52
C ILE A 174 -0.95 18.79 2.55
N ASN A 175 -2.06 18.51 1.86
CA ASN A 175 -3.23 19.37 1.94
C ASN A 175 -3.79 19.43 3.36
N ALA A 176 -3.95 18.27 4.01
CA ALA A 176 -4.44 18.20 5.38
C ALA A 176 -3.49 18.92 6.36
N ILE A 177 -2.18 18.77 6.18
CA ILE A 177 -1.17 19.48 7.00
C ILE A 177 -1.28 21.00 6.83
N THR A 178 -1.43 21.48 5.60
CA THR A 178 -1.41 22.93 5.31
C THR A 178 -2.74 23.63 5.59
N THR A 179 -3.86 22.94 5.36
CA THR A 179 -5.21 23.56 5.38
C THR A 179 -6.07 23.11 6.56
N GLY A 180 -5.74 21.97 7.17
CA GLY A 180 -6.60 21.28 8.15
C GLY A 180 -7.64 20.36 7.50
N ASP A 181 -7.82 20.40 6.19
CA ASP A 181 -8.85 19.62 5.49
C ASP A 181 -8.26 18.35 4.85
N LEU A 182 -8.64 17.19 5.37
CA LEU A 182 -8.35 15.90 4.75
C LEU A 182 -9.41 15.60 3.68
N ILE A 183 -9.04 15.81 2.42
CA ILE A 183 -9.89 15.55 1.26
C ILE A 183 -9.38 14.30 0.56
N SER A 184 -10.25 13.33 0.27
CA SER A 184 -9.84 12.20 -0.57
C SER A 184 -9.88 12.57 -2.05
N LEU A 185 -8.75 12.42 -2.74
CA LEU A 185 -8.56 12.79 -4.13
C LEU A 185 -8.88 11.63 -5.08
N SER A 186 -9.07 11.96 -6.37
CA SER A 186 -9.42 11.02 -7.43
C SER A 186 -8.18 10.53 -8.16
N GLU A 187 -7.76 9.28 -7.91
CA GLU A 187 -6.69 8.64 -8.68
C GLU A 187 -7.05 8.51 -10.17
N GLN A 188 -8.34 8.28 -10.46
CA GLN A 188 -8.85 8.15 -11.81
C GLN A 188 -8.63 9.41 -12.65
N GLU A 189 -8.66 10.59 -12.03
CA GLU A 189 -8.38 11.84 -12.72
C GLU A 189 -6.92 11.86 -13.20
N LEU A 190 -5.97 11.50 -12.33
CA LEU A 190 -4.57 11.37 -12.75
C LEU A 190 -4.43 10.36 -13.92
N ILE A 191 -5.04 9.19 -13.80
CA ILE A 191 -4.94 8.14 -14.83
C ILE A 191 -5.51 8.60 -16.18
N GLU A 192 -6.67 9.24 -16.19
CA GLU A 192 -7.33 9.71 -17.42
C GLU A 192 -6.57 10.86 -18.07
N CYS A 193 -6.16 11.85 -17.28
CA CYS A 193 -5.58 13.07 -17.81
C CYS A 193 -4.16 12.86 -18.36
N LEU A 194 -3.38 11.94 -17.78
CA LEU A 194 -2.08 11.54 -18.36
C LEU A 194 -2.22 10.87 -19.72
N ASN A 195 -3.34 10.22 -19.99
CA ASN A 195 -3.64 9.57 -21.26
C ASN A 195 -4.35 10.53 -22.24
N GLY A 196 -4.44 11.82 -21.92
CA GLY A 196 -5.15 12.82 -22.75
C GLY A 196 -6.67 12.67 -22.74
N ALA A 197 -7.22 11.82 -21.85
CA ALA A 197 -8.65 11.54 -21.73
C ALA A 197 -9.30 12.31 -20.56
N CYS A 198 -8.71 13.45 -20.16
CA CYS A 198 -9.15 14.19 -18.99
C CYS A 198 -10.60 14.68 -19.12
N ASN A 199 -11.37 14.57 -18.04
CA ASN A 199 -12.72 15.10 -18.01
C ASN A 199 -12.69 16.62 -17.77
N ALA A 200 -12.85 17.40 -18.85
CA ALA A 200 -12.84 18.86 -18.83
C ALA A 200 -13.89 19.53 -17.92
N ILE A 201 -14.93 18.80 -17.47
CA ILE A 201 -15.89 19.30 -16.48
C ILE A 201 -15.31 19.15 -15.07
N LYS A 202 -14.67 18.02 -14.77
CA LYS A 202 -14.03 17.78 -13.46
C LYS A 202 -12.83 18.69 -13.24
N GLU A 203 -12.06 18.99 -14.28
CA GLU A 203 -10.93 19.95 -14.22
C GLU A 203 -11.35 21.34 -13.71
N LYS A 204 -12.62 21.73 -13.89
CA LYS A 204 -13.13 23.03 -13.41
C LYS A 204 -13.34 23.05 -11.89
N ILE A 205 -13.37 21.91 -11.23
CA ILE A 205 -13.55 21.78 -9.78
C ILE A 205 -12.18 21.51 -9.14
N LYS A 206 -11.52 22.58 -8.68
CA LYS A 206 -10.22 22.46 -8.03
C LYS A 206 -10.38 22.11 -6.56
N ALA A 207 -10.34 20.81 -6.24
CA ALA A 207 -10.45 20.32 -4.86
C ALA A 207 -9.19 20.65 -4.03
N VAL A 208 -8.00 20.46 -4.62
CA VAL A 208 -6.70 20.75 -3.99
C VAL A 208 -5.77 21.37 -5.03
N ARG A 209 -4.92 22.29 -4.59
CA ARG A 209 -3.81 22.84 -5.38
C ARG A 209 -2.47 22.54 -4.70
N ILE A 210 -1.51 22.05 -5.47
CA ILE A 210 -0.11 21.84 -5.10
C ILE A 210 0.75 22.86 -5.84
N ASP A 211 1.79 23.37 -5.20
CA ASP A 211 2.63 24.45 -5.73
C ASP A 211 3.88 23.92 -6.46
N GLY A 212 4.31 22.71 -6.14
CA GLY A 212 5.42 22.03 -6.79
C GLY A 212 5.67 20.65 -6.19
N TYR A 213 6.87 20.12 -6.40
CA TYR A 213 7.33 18.89 -5.77
C TYR A 213 8.84 18.95 -5.53
N GLN A 214 9.33 18.04 -4.70
CA GLN A 214 10.74 17.88 -4.42
C GLN A 214 11.10 16.40 -4.37
N ASP A 215 12.17 16.04 -5.07
CA ASP A 215 12.81 14.73 -4.93
C ASP A 215 13.64 14.70 -3.64
N VAL A 216 13.65 13.55 -2.98
CA VAL A 216 14.45 13.31 -1.78
C VAL A 216 15.79 12.71 -2.21
N THR A 217 16.89 13.18 -1.62
CA THR A 217 18.20 12.57 -1.77
C THR A 217 18.11 11.07 -1.47
N PRO A 218 18.63 10.16 -2.31
CA PRO A 218 18.52 8.69 -2.13
C PRO A 218 19.29 8.11 -0.93
N LYS A 219 18.96 8.54 0.29
CA LYS A 219 19.56 8.14 1.56
C LYS A 219 18.48 8.04 2.64
N GLU A 220 18.71 7.15 3.59
CA GLU A 220 17.75 6.88 4.69
C GLU A 220 17.55 8.09 5.60
N ASP A 221 18.61 8.85 5.89
CA ASP A 221 18.58 10.05 6.73
C ASP A 221 17.77 11.18 6.09
N ALA A 222 18.01 11.46 4.81
CA ALA A 222 17.23 12.43 4.03
C ALA A 222 15.76 12.02 3.94
N LEU A 223 15.47 10.72 3.74
CA LEU A 223 14.10 10.21 3.72
C LEU A 223 13.42 10.37 5.08
N LEU A 224 14.11 10.08 6.18
CA LEU A 224 13.60 10.31 7.53
C LEU A 224 13.24 11.79 7.72
N CYS A 225 14.13 12.70 7.36
CA CYS A 225 13.89 14.14 7.49
C CYS A 225 12.73 14.65 6.62
N ALA A 226 12.46 14.02 5.48
CA ALA A 226 11.28 14.29 4.68
C ALA A 226 10.00 13.76 5.36
N VAL A 227 10.01 12.52 5.86
CA VAL A 227 8.87 11.87 6.53
C VAL A 227 8.45 12.63 7.80
N LEU A 228 9.37 13.29 8.49
CA LEU A 228 9.06 14.17 9.63
C LEU A 228 8.15 15.33 9.27
N LYS A 229 8.13 15.75 8.01
CA LYS A 229 7.38 16.93 7.54
C LYS A 229 6.01 16.55 6.97
N GLN A 230 5.91 15.41 6.29
CA GLN A 230 4.69 14.95 5.61
C GLN A 230 4.79 13.48 5.16
N PRO A 231 3.68 12.83 4.74
CA PRO A 231 3.73 11.57 4.01
C PRO A 231 4.51 11.66 2.70
N ILE A 232 5.30 10.64 2.38
CA ILE A 232 6.25 10.63 1.24
C ILE A 232 5.93 9.51 0.27
N SER A 233 5.81 9.83 -1.01
CA SER A 233 5.64 8.84 -2.08
C SER A 233 7.00 8.20 -2.38
N VAL A 234 7.06 6.87 -2.39
CA VAL A 234 8.30 6.11 -2.63
C VAL A 234 8.11 4.98 -3.64
N GLY A 235 9.16 4.68 -4.39
CA GLY A 235 9.27 3.49 -5.22
C GLY A 235 9.91 2.33 -4.44
N ILE A 236 9.43 1.12 -4.65
CA ILE A 236 10.00 -0.12 -4.10
C ILE A 236 10.02 -1.22 -5.16
N VAL A 237 10.82 -2.26 -4.90
CA VAL A 237 10.72 -3.55 -5.59
C VAL A 237 9.66 -4.40 -4.86
N GLY A 238 8.44 -4.43 -5.39
CA GLY A 238 7.25 -5.03 -4.75
C GLY A 238 6.84 -6.39 -5.30
N SER A 239 7.65 -6.96 -6.17
CA SER A 239 7.24 -8.00 -7.12
C SER A 239 7.64 -9.43 -6.74
N SER A 240 8.26 -9.62 -5.58
CA SER A 240 8.60 -10.95 -5.07
C SER A 240 7.37 -11.70 -4.56
N LEU A 241 7.45 -13.04 -4.53
CA LEU A 241 6.40 -13.88 -3.96
C LEU A 241 6.23 -13.65 -2.44
N ASP A 242 7.32 -13.33 -1.74
CA ASP A 242 7.34 -12.99 -0.31
C ASP A 242 6.50 -11.73 -0.04
N PHE A 243 6.65 -10.69 -0.88
CA PHE A 243 5.86 -9.47 -0.79
C PHE A 243 4.40 -9.69 -1.19
N GLN A 244 4.15 -10.44 -2.27
CA GLN A 244 2.80 -10.81 -2.73
C GLN A 244 1.99 -11.45 -1.58
N LEU A 245 2.59 -12.38 -0.84
CA LEU A 245 1.94 -13.17 0.21
C LEU A 245 2.10 -12.57 1.62
N TYR A 246 2.61 -11.34 1.77
CA TYR A 246 2.77 -10.69 3.06
C TYR A 246 1.44 -10.58 3.83
N THR A 247 1.50 -10.85 5.13
CA THR A 247 0.33 -10.75 6.04
C THR A 247 0.63 -10.00 7.35
N GLY A 248 1.88 -9.89 7.79
CA GLY A 248 2.20 -9.10 8.98
C GLY A 248 3.66 -9.16 9.42
N GLY A 249 3.99 -8.39 10.47
CA GLY A 249 5.34 -8.26 11.02
C GLY A 249 6.24 -7.28 10.25
N ILE A 250 7.50 -7.14 10.67
CA ILE A 250 8.45 -6.23 10.03
C ILE A 250 9.11 -6.96 8.86
N TYR A 251 8.83 -6.46 7.66
CA TYR A 251 9.30 -7.00 6.40
C TYR A 251 10.78 -6.70 6.20
N ASP A 252 11.54 -7.78 6.05
CA ASP A 252 12.96 -7.83 5.71
C ASP A 252 13.19 -8.99 4.72
N GLY A 253 12.30 -9.07 3.73
CA GLY A 253 12.15 -10.21 2.83
C GLY A 253 12.97 -10.14 1.56
N ASP A 254 12.87 -11.20 0.77
CA ASP A 254 13.64 -11.37 -0.46
C ASP A 254 13.07 -10.47 -1.57
N CYS A 255 13.59 -9.26 -1.68
CA CYS A 255 13.34 -8.30 -2.76
C CYS A 255 14.67 -7.72 -3.25
N SER A 256 14.72 -7.29 -4.51
CA SER A 256 15.93 -6.68 -5.06
C SER A 256 16.25 -5.38 -4.32
N SER A 257 17.54 -5.15 -4.07
CA SER A 257 18.07 -3.87 -3.57
C SER A 257 18.58 -2.97 -4.70
N ASP A 258 18.47 -3.43 -5.96
CA ASP A 258 18.82 -2.64 -7.13
C ASP A 258 17.72 -1.61 -7.43
N PRO A 259 18.03 -0.30 -7.44
CA PRO A 259 17.06 0.73 -7.77
C PRO A 259 16.52 0.64 -9.21
N ASP A 260 17.20 -0.04 -10.12
CA ASP A 260 16.73 -0.23 -11.50
C ASP A 260 15.60 -1.30 -11.60
N ASP A 261 15.37 -2.07 -10.53
CA ASP A 261 14.31 -3.08 -10.43
C ASP A 261 12.98 -2.53 -9.86
N ILE A 262 12.91 -1.24 -9.52
CA ILE A 262 11.71 -0.64 -8.91
C ILE A 262 10.49 -0.80 -9.83
N ASP A 263 9.43 -1.39 -9.28
CA ASP A 263 8.23 -1.76 -10.02
C ASP A 263 6.91 -1.55 -9.25
N HIS A 264 6.96 -0.91 -8.09
CA HIS A 264 5.78 -0.53 -7.33
C HIS A 264 5.95 0.81 -6.63
N ALA A 265 4.87 1.58 -6.50
CA ALA A 265 4.83 2.86 -5.81
C ALA A 265 3.90 2.79 -4.61
N VAL A 266 4.38 3.23 -3.46
CA VAL A 266 3.68 3.19 -2.17
C VAL A 266 3.87 4.50 -1.42
N LEU A 267 3.23 4.65 -0.26
CA LEU A 267 3.30 5.88 0.54
C LEU A 267 3.85 5.58 1.94
N ILE A 268 4.96 6.19 2.30
CA ILE A 268 5.44 6.19 3.68
C ILE A 268 4.59 7.19 4.47
N VAL A 269 3.97 6.71 5.55
CA VAL A 269 3.10 7.51 6.43
C VAL A 269 3.63 7.59 7.86
N GLY A 270 4.88 7.19 8.08
CA GLY A 270 5.51 7.23 9.38
C GLY A 270 6.61 6.20 9.53
N TYR A 271 7.09 6.06 10.75
CA TYR A 271 8.09 5.08 11.17
C TYR A 271 7.93 4.79 12.66
N GLY A 272 8.54 3.70 13.12
CA GLY A 272 8.64 3.38 14.54
C GLY A 272 9.62 2.26 14.78
N SER A 273 9.61 1.76 16.02
CA SER A 273 10.50 0.70 16.46
C SER A 273 9.72 -0.40 17.17
N GLN A 274 10.17 -1.64 17.04
CA GLN A 274 9.72 -2.77 17.84
C GLN A 274 10.96 -3.50 18.35
N GLY A 275 11.23 -3.37 19.65
CA GLY A 275 12.51 -3.81 20.21
C GLY A 275 13.66 -2.97 19.65
N ASP A 276 14.63 -3.65 19.06
CA ASP A 276 15.82 -3.10 18.39
C ASP A 276 15.65 -2.94 16.87
N VAL A 277 14.45 -3.16 16.35
CA VAL A 277 14.16 -3.11 14.91
C VAL A 277 13.31 -1.90 14.58
N ASP A 278 13.90 -0.98 13.81
CA ASP A 278 13.21 0.18 13.25
C ASP A 278 12.52 -0.18 11.93
N TYR A 279 11.41 0.49 11.63
CA TYR A 279 10.63 0.24 10.43
C TYR A 279 9.90 1.48 9.91
N TRP A 280 9.76 1.55 8.59
CA TRP A 280 8.83 2.43 7.90
C TRP A 280 7.40 1.91 8.02
N ILE A 281 6.42 2.80 8.22
CA ILE A 281 5.00 2.49 8.11
C ILE A 281 4.56 2.84 6.68
N VAL A 282 4.23 1.83 5.89
CA VAL A 282 3.98 2.00 4.46
C VAL A 282 2.53 1.64 4.12
N LYS A 283 1.81 2.58 3.50
CA LYS A 283 0.45 2.41 2.97
C LYS A 283 0.54 1.86 1.55
N ASN A 284 -0.16 0.75 1.30
CA ASN A 284 -0.28 0.13 -0.03
C ASN A 284 -1.66 0.45 -0.67
N SER A 285 -1.83 0.06 -1.93
CA SER A 285 -3.01 0.29 -2.75
C SER A 285 -3.71 -1.00 -3.21
N TRP A 286 -3.69 -2.06 -2.40
CA TRP A 286 -4.29 -3.38 -2.71
C TRP A 286 -5.47 -3.74 -1.80
N GLY A 287 -6.11 -2.72 -1.22
CA GLY A 287 -7.20 -2.89 -0.27
C GLY A 287 -6.74 -3.38 1.11
N THR A 288 -7.68 -3.44 2.04
CA THR A 288 -7.42 -3.77 3.44
C THR A 288 -7.21 -5.26 3.71
N THR A 289 -7.51 -6.12 2.74
CA THR A 289 -7.35 -7.58 2.86
C THR A 289 -5.95 -8.08 2.49
N TRP A 290 -5.02 -7.17 2.17
CA TRP A 290 -3.60 -7.47 1.99
C TRP A 290 -2.79 -6.85 3.14
N GLY A 291 -1.75 -7.56 3.61
CA GLY A 291 -0.90 -7.10 4.70
C GLY A 291 -1.67 -6.80 6.00
N MET A 292 -1.19 -5.82 6.74
CA MET A 292 -1.80 -5.37 8.00
C MET A 292 -2.82 -4.28 7.72
N GLN A 293 -4.04 -4.67 7.36
CA GLN A 293 -5.12 -3.74 6.97
C GLN A 293 -4.71 -2.82 5.80
N GLY A 294 -3.95 -3.33 4.84
CA GLY A 294 -3.43 -2.57 3.69
C GLY A 294 -2.10 -1.86 3.94
N TYR A 295 -1.48 -2.07 5.11
CA TYR A 295 -0.16 -1.54 5.44
C TYR A 295 0.89 -2.65 5.52
N ILE A 296 2.15 -2.25 5.36
CA ILE A 296 3.33 -3.08 5.60
C ILE A 296 4.33 -2.26 6.42
N TYR A 297 5.04 -2.94 7.33
CA TYR A 297 6.19 -2.37 8.02
C TYR A 297 7.45 -2.84 7.32
N ILE A 298 8.30 -1.94 6.85
CA ILE A 298 9.54 -2.28 6.12
C ILE A 298 10.74 -1.89 6.96
N ARG A 299 11.66 -2.82 7.19
CA ARG A 299 12.81 -2.63 8.08
C ARG A 299 13.70 -1.45 7.64
N MET A 300 14.13 -0.65 8.60
CA MET A 300 15.07 0.46 8.48
C MET A 300 16.45 0.06 9.05
N ASN A 301 17.45 0.92 8.85
CA ASN A 301 18.76 0.82 9.51
C ASN A 301 19.49 -0.52 9.21
N THR A 302 19.29 -1.07 8.01
CA THR A 302 19.88 -2.36 7.60
C THR A 302 21.30 -2.23 7.03
N GLY A 303 21.77 -1.00 6.82
CA GLY A 303 23.04 -0.73 6.15
C GLY A 303 23.02 -0.96 4.63
N LEU A 304 21.87 -1.34 4.06
CA LEU A 304 21.69 -1.43 2.61
C LEU A 304 21.72 -0.02 1.99
N PRO A 305 22.48 0.21 0.90
CA PRO A 305 22.61 1.54 0.30
C PRO A 305 21.29 2.23 -0.02
N TYR A 306 20.29 1.45 -0.43
CA TYR A 306 18.95 1.94 -0.78
C TYR A 306 17.85 1.39 0.13
N GLY A 307 18.20 0.84 1.29
CA GLY A 307 17.24 0.20 2.20
C GLY A 307 16.64 -1.10 1.63
N VAL A 308 15.76 -1.72 2.41
CA VAL A 308 15.04 -2.93 2.00
C VAL A 308 14.14 -2.63 0.81
N CYS A 309 14.18 -3.49 -0.21
CA CYS A 309 13.45 -3.32 -1.49
C CYS A 309 13.73 -2.01 -2.23
N ALA A 310 14.94 -1.45 -2.06
CA ALA A 310 15.36 -0.18 -2.63
C ALA A 310 14.48 1.03 -2.24
N ILE A 311 13.78 0.97 -1.11
CA ILE A 311 12.82 2.01 -0.68
C ILE A 311 13.41 3.43 -0.56
N ASN A 312 14.71 3.54 -0.26
CA ASN A 312 15.39 4.84 -0.14
C ASN A 312 15.86 5.37 -1.50
N ALA A 313 15.76 4.60 -2.59
CA ALA A 313 16.33 4.98 -3.88
C ALA A 313 15.54 6.05 -4.63
N MET A 314 14.23 6.12 -4.37
CA MET A 314 13.29 6.85 -5.20
C MET A 314 12.14 7.38 -4.37
N ALA A 315 12.28 8.60 -3.88
CA ALA A 315 11.28 9.24 -3.03
C ALA A 315 11.05 10.69 -3.49
N SER A 316 9.80 11.13 -3.47
CA SER A 316 9.44 12.52 -3.74
C SER A 316 8.20 12.92 -2.95
N TYR A 317 7.99 14.23 -2.80
CA TYR A 317 6.82 14.76 -2.13
C TYR A 317 6.33 16.07 -2.76
N PRO A 318 5.01 16.31 -2.76
CA PRO A 318 4.44 17.57 -3.21
C PRO A 318 4.69 18.69 -2.21
N THR A 319 4.87 19.93 -2.70
CA THR A 319 5.02 21.12 -1.88
C THR A 319 3.76 21.98 -1.93
N LYS A 320 3.37 22.55 -0.79
CA LYS A 320 2.21 23.44 -0.66
C LYS A 320 2.51 24.55 0.34
N GLN A 321 2.29 25.80 -0.06
CA GLN A 321 2.44 26.95 0.80
C GLN A 321 1.20 27.17 1.68
N SER A 322 1.43 27.53 2.94
CA SER A 322 0.36 27.93 3.85
C SER A 322 -0.24 29.25 3.39
N THR A 323 -1.51 29.22 3.01
CA THR A 323 -2.30 30.42 2.74
C THR A 323 -3.16 30.70 3.97
N SER A 324 -2.70 31.57 4.87
CA SER A 324 -3.53 32.10 5.96
C SER A 324 -4.27 33.37 5.53
N PRO A 325 -5.56 33.55 5.85
CA PRO A 325 -6.67 32.61 5.74
C PRO A 325 -7.51 32.90 4.47
N SER A 326 -8.24 31.88 4.01
CA SER A 326 -9.25 32.00 2.96
C SER A 326 -10.27 33.13 3.27
N PRO A 327 -10.60 34.03 2.33
CA PRO A 327 -11.64 35.06 2.51
C PRO A 327 -13.07 34.50 2.46
N PHE A 328 -13.24 33.18 2.41
CA PHE A 328 -14.54 32.54 2.33
C PHE A 328 -15.00 32.05 3.71
N PRO A 329 -16.19 32.49 4.20
CA PRO A 329 -16.76 31.95 5.42
C PRO A 329 -16.98 30.44 5.27
N THR A 330 -16.66 29.71 6.33
CA THR A 330 -16.84 28.27 6.46
C THR A 330 -18.28 27.88 6.10
N PRO A 331 -18.53 26.97 5.13
CA PRO A 331 -19.87 26.46 4.88
C PRO A 331 -20.36 25.69 6.12
N ALA A 332 -21.59 25.99 6.55
CA ALA A 332 -22.26 25.21 7.58
C ALA A 332 -22.35 23.74 7.16
N VAL A 333 -22.08 22.84 8.12
CA VAL A 333 -22.20 21.38 7.97
C VAL A 333 -23.57 21.04 7.34
N PRO A 334 -23.63 20.42 6.16
CA PRO A 334 -24.91 19.98 5.60
C PRO A 334 -25.44 18.75 6.38
N PRO A 335 -26.77 18.58 6.47
CA PRO A 335 -27.37 17.42 7.13
C PRO A 335 -26.99 16.10 6.42
N PRO A 336 -27.02 14.96 7.13
CA PRO A 336 -26.59 13.67 6.59
C PRO A 336 -27.43 13.26 5.37
N PRO A 337 -26.82 12.59 4.37
CA PRO A 337 -27.50 12.21 3.15
C PRO A 337 -28.52 11.08 3.39
N PRO A 338 -29.63 11.03 2.62
CA PRO A 338 -30.59 9.93 2.67
C PRO A 338 -30.00 8.62 2.12
N PRO A 339 -30.56 7.46 2.49
CA PRO A 339 -30.01 6.15 2.14
C PRO A 339 -30.01 5.88 0.62
N PRO A 340 -29.04 5.10 0.11
CA PRO A 340 -28.88 4.87 -1.32
C PRO A 340 -29.98 3.97 -1.90
N PRO A 341 -30.47 4.24 -3.13
CA PRO A 341 -31.36 3.34 -3.85
C PRO A 341 -30.63 2.09 -4.38
N PRO A 342 -31.36 1.00 -4.68
CA PRO A 342 -30.75 -0.29 -5.04
C PRO A 342 -30.04 -0.27 -6.40
N SER A 343 -28.93 -1.01 -6.47
CA SER A 343 -28.07 -1.19 -7.63
C SER A 343 -28.68 -2.10 -8.72
N PRO A 344 -28.56 -1.77 -10.02
CA PRO A 344 -28.70 -2.74 -11.09
C PRO A 344 -27.37 -3.41 -11.49
N SER A 345 -27.50 -4.66 -11.95
CA SER A 345 -26.48 -5.64 -12.35
C SER A 345 -25.93 -5.40 -13.80
N PRO A 346 -24.78 -6.00 -14.20
CA PRO A 346 -23.92 -5.55 -15.30
C PRO A 346 -24.17 -6.30 -16.62
N TYR A 347 -23.64 -5.80 -17.75
CA TYR A 347 -22.94 -6.57 -18.79
C TYR A 347 -22.43 -5.71 -19.96
N ALA A 348 -21.21 -6.06 -20.42
CA ALA A 348 -20.62 -5.96 -21.77
C ALA A 348 -20.27 -4.55 -22.32
N ALA A 349 -19.16 -4.31 -23.05
CA ALA A 349 -18.32 -5.19 -23.85
C ALA A 349 -16.89 -4.61 -24.07
N LEU A 350 -15.99 -5.53 -24.43
CA LEU A 350 -14.60 -5.41 -24.89
C LEU A 350 -14.37 -4.44 -26.08
N GLY A 351 -13.11 -3.97 -26.22
CA GLY A 351 -12.54 -3.67 -27.55
C GLY A 351 -11.26 -2.83 -27.57
N LEU A 352 -10.10 -3.49 -27.47
CA LEU A 352 -8.78 -3.20 -28.10
C LEU A 352 -8.42 -1.77 -28.52
N ILE A 353 -7.28 -1.25 -28.01
CA ILE A 353 -6.12 -0.79 -28.82
C ILE A 353 -4.86 -0.81 -27.94
N THR A 354 -3.80 -1.37 -28.52
CA THR A 354 -2.51 -1.70 -27.93
C THR A 354 -1.51 -0.54 -28.02
N ALA A 355 -0.68 -0.40 -26.99
CA ALA A 355 0.72 0.06 -26.99
C ALA A 355 1.07 1.45 -27.52
N VAL A 356 1.14 2.44 -26.62
CA VAL A 356 2.29 3.37 -26.46
C VAL A 356 2.36 3.76 -24.96
N LEU A 357 3.56 4.02 -24.43
CA LEU A 357 3.88 4.53 -23.07
C LEU A 357 4.25 3.47 -22.02
N LYS A 358 5.30 2.69 -22.31
CA LYS A 358 6.21 2.20 -21.26
C LYS A 358 7.35 3.22 -21.15
N THR A 359 7.73 3.54 -19.91
CA THR A 359 8.78 4.48 -19.47
C THR A 359 8.40 5.96 -19.49
N ILE A 360 7.56 6.36 -18.52
CA ILE A 360 7.52 7.74 -18.01
C ILE A 360 8.07 7.71 -16.58
N PRO A 361 9.07 8.54 -16.23
CA PRO A 361 9.67 8.58 -14.90
C PRO A 361 8.80 9.34 -13.88
N PHE A 362 8.91 9.01 -12.59
CA PHE A 362 8.13 9.59 -11.46
C PHE A 362 8.04 11.12 -11.43
N VAL A 363 9.11 11.79 -11.83
CA VAL A 363 9.20 13.25 -12.04
C VAL A 363 8.09 13.76 -12.96
N ALA A 364 7.77 13.02 -14.02
CA ALA A 364 6.71 13.38 -14.96
C ALA A 364 5.30 13.07 -14.44
N TYR A 365 5.12 12.30 -13.36
CA TYR A 365 3.79 12.05 -12.80
C TYR A 365 3.29 13.23 -11.96
N LEU A 366 4.16 13.89 -11.19
CA LEU A 366 3.81 15.13 -10.49
C LEU A 366 3.72 16.32 -11.44
N GLU A 367 4.63 16.44 -12.42
CA GLU A 367 4.53 17.46 -13.48
C GLU A 367 3.29 17.27 -14.37
N SER A 368 2.91 16.03 -14.68
CA SER A 368 1.76 15.78 -15.54
C SER A 368 0.44 15.74 -14.77
N ALA A 369 0.44 15.42 -13.47
CA ALA A 369 -0.65 15.75 -12.55
C ALA A 369 -0.87 17.27 -12.48
N SER A 370 0.21 18.04 -12.41
CA SER A 370 0.21 19.50 -12.48
C SER A 370 -0.39 20.01 -13.81
N ARG A 371 -0.02 19.43 -14.96
CA ARG A 371 -0.61 19.77 -16.27
C ARG A 371 -2.09 19.38 -16.39
N ALA A 372 -2.47 18.21 -15.88
CA ALA A 372 -3.85 17.71 -15.84
C ALA A 372 -4.79 18.61 -15.01
N MET A 373 -4.28 19.26 -13.95
CA MET A 373 -5.06 20.15 -13.08
C MET A 373 -5.15 21.61 -13.59
N GLY A 374 -4.82 21.87 -14.85
CA GLY A 374 -4.97 23.18 -15.49
C GLY A 374 -4.06 24.26 -14.90
N MET A 375 -2.74 24.02 -14.97
CA MET A 375 -1.71 25.00 -14.63
C MET A 375 -1.26 25.74 -15.90
N SER A 376 -1.62 27.03 -16.02
CA SER A 376 -1.01 27.95 -16.98
C SER A 376 0.28 28.51 -16.38
N TRP A 377 1.41 28.33 -17.08
CA TRP A 377 2.66 28.99 -16.77
C TRP A 377 2.54 30.47 -17.12
N VAL A 378 2.81 31.35 -16.16
CA VAL A 378 3.20 32.75 -16.41
C VAL A 378 4.56 32.96 -15.76
#